data_AF-A0AAV6P938-F1
#
_entry.id   AF-A0AAV6P938-F1
#
_cell.length_a   1.000
_cell.length_b   1.000
_cell.length_c   1.000
_cell.angle_alpha   90.00
_cell.angle_beta   90.00
_cell.angle_gamma   90.00
#
_symmetry.space_group_name_H-M   'P 1'
#
loop_
_entity.id
_entity.type
_entity.pdbx_description
1 polymer ?
#
loop_
_entity_poly.entity_id
_entity_poly.type
_entity_poly.pdbx_seq_one_letter_code
_entity_poly.pdbx_strand_id
1 'polypeptide(L)'
;MSNTGNQSCLMGAEDTLSFLVCVFHALEEWAGLGQVEDYLSVLEYLLWVFTPLAIVFILPFLIVILLYLSILFLHVYKRKNQLREAYCNNLWDGARKTLATLWDGHGAIWHGYEIHGLEKIPVEGPALIVYYHGAIPIDYYYFLATLIIQKGRTCHSVADHFLFKIPGFKLLLEVFSVIHGPQEECVRALRNGHLLGISPGGVREALLSDETYPLLWGKRKGFAQVAIDSQVPVIPMFTQNVREGFRSLGTLSFFRWLYERFRLPVAPIYGGFPVKFRTFLGDPIPYDPNITAAELSEKVRLVG
;
A
#
# COMPACT_ATOMS: atom_id res chain seq x y z
N MET A 1 52.07 -25.81 -23.99
CA MET A 1 51.54 -26.12 -25.33
C MET A 1 51.31 -24.78 -26.02
N SER A 2 51.97 -24.62 -27.15
CA SER A 2 52.38 -23.37 -27.77
C SER A 2 51.26 -22.63 -28.49
N ASN A 3 51.32 -21.31 -28.37
CA ASN A 3 50.52 -20.27 -29.01
C ASN A 3 50.46 -20.44 -30.54
N THR A 4 49.37 -21.00 -31.08
CA THR A 4 49.17 -21.29 -32.52
C THR A 4 48.23 -20.29 -33.24
N GLY A 5 47.93 -19.12 -32.66
CA GLY A 5 47.04 -18.13 -33.28
C GLY A 5 47.71 -17.10 -34.19
N ASN A 6 49.01 -16.84 -34.03
CA ASN A 6 49.66 -15.65 -34.62
C ASN A 6 50.34 -15.87 -35.99
N GLN A 7 50.29 -17.07 -36.58
CA GLN A 7 51.07 -17.39 -37.79
C GLN A 7 50.30 -17.34 -39.12
N SER A 8 48.98 -17.15 -39.13
CA SER A 8 48.21 -17.23 -40.40
C SER A 8 48.07 -15.90 -41.16
N CYS A 9 48.43 -14.75 -40.57
CA CYS A 9 48.18 -13.44 -41.21
C CYS A 9 49.34 -12.91 -42.09
N LEU A 10 50.49 -13.60 -42.13
CA LEU A 10 51.69 -13.15 -42.85
C LEU A 10 52.04 -13.95 -44.11
N MET A 11 51.15 -14.85 -44.58
CA MET A 11 51.35 -15.57 -45.84
C MET A 11 50.13 -15.41 -46.76
N GLY A 12 50.28 -14.60 -47.80
CA GLY A 12 49.43 -14.64 -49.00
C GLY A 12 48.14 -13.83 -48.93
N ALA A 13 48.22 -12.51 -49.00
CA ALA A 13 47.08 -11.66 -49.35
C ALA A 13 46.83 -11.74 -50.87
N GLU A 14 46.15 -12.79 -51.34
CA GLU A 14 45.67 -12.86 -52.73
C GLU A 14 44.21 -12.40 -52.90
N ASP A 15 43.53 -12.00 -51.82
CA ASP A 15 42.17 -11.45 -51.92
C ASP A 15 41.98 -10.22 -51.01
N THR A 16 41.51 -9.12 -51.59
CA THR A 16 41.19 -7.86 -50.89
C THR A 16 40.22 -8.07 -49.73
N LEU A 17 39.36 -9.09 -49.86
CA LEU A 17 38.41 -9.52 -48.83
C LEU A 17 39.11 -10.07 -47.59
N SER A 18 40.19 -10.85 -47.76
CA SER A 18 40.95 -11.45 -46.66
C SER A 18 41.68 -10.38 -45.84
N PHE A 19 42.25 -9.37 -46.51
CA PHE A 19 42.87 -8.23 -45.84
C PHE A 19 41.85 -7.40 -45.04
N LEU A 20 40.68 -7.12 -45.63
CA LEU A 20 39.61 -6.39 -44.95
C LEU A 20 39.08 -7.14 -43.72
N VAL A 21 38.91 -8.47 -43.81
CA VAL A 21 38.52 -9.32 -42.68
C VAL A 21 39.57 -9.29 -41.57
N CYS A 22 40.86 -9.30 -41.91
CA CYS A 22 41.95 -9.25 -40.94
C CYS A 22 42.03 -7.89 -40.23
N VAL A 23 41.87 -6.79 -40.98
CA VAL A 23 41.79 -5.42 -40.42
C VAL A 23 40.55 -5.28 -39.53
N PHE A 24 39.42 -5.88 -39.92
CA PHE A 24 38.19 -5.87 -39.13
C PHE A 24 38.37 -6.63 -37.81
N HIS A 25 38.94 -7.83 -37.82
CA HIS A 25 39.22 -8.58 -36.58
C HIS A 25 40.24 -7.86 -35.69
N ALA A 26 41.28 -7.25 -36.24
CA ALA A 26 42.23 -6.45 -35.47
C ALA A 26 41.56 -5.21 -34.84
N LEU A 27 40.62 -4.58 -35.55
CA LEU A 27 39.80 -3.47 -35.03
C LEU A 27 38.82 -3.94 -33.95
N GLU A 28 38.20 -5.10 -34.13
CA GLU A 28 37.25 -5.71 -33.19
C GLU A 28 37.93 -6.09 -31.87
N GLU A 29 39.14 -6.65 -31.95
CA GLU A 29 39.99 -7.01 -30.81
C GLU A 29 40.56 -5.76 -30.11
N TRP A 30 41.01 -4.75 -30.88
CA TRP A 30 41.46 -3.45 -30.33
C TRP A 30 40.34 -2.66 -29.65
N ALA A 31 39.12 -2.71 -30.22
CA ALA A 31 37.93 -2.08 -29.66
C ALA A 31 37.32 -2.89 -28.49
N GLY A 32 37.82 -4.10 -28.21
CA GLY A 32 37.33 -4.97 -27.15
C GLY A 32 35.89 -5.47 -27.37
N LEU A 33 35.40 -5.46 -28.61
CA LEU A 33 34.01 -5.77 -28.95
C LEU A 33 33.65 -7.24 -28.70
N GLY A 34 34.61 -8.16 -28.81
CA GLY A 34 34.42 -9.56 -28.42
C GLY A 34 34.15 -9.75 -26.92
N GLN A 35 34.62 -8.84 -26.05
CA GLN A 35 34.28 -8.87 -24.63
C GLN A 35 32.88 -8.30 -24.37
N VAL A 36 32.35 -7.45 -25.24
CA VAL A 36 31.03 -6.82 -25.08
C VAL A 36 29.91 -7.86 -25.15
N GLU A 37 30.01 -8.84 -26.04
CA GLU A 37 29.04 -9.93 -26.14
C GLU A 37 29.06 -10.81 -24.88
N ASP A 38 30.26 -11.08 -24.33
CA ASP A 38 30.41 -11.74 -23.03
C ASP A 38 29.83 -10.89 -21.87
N TYR A 39 30.06 -9.59 -21.84
CA TYR A 39 29.46 -8.69 -20.84
C TYR A 39 27.93 -8.63 -20.95
N LEU A 40 27.39 -8.63 -22.17
CA LEU A 40 25.95 -8.65 -22.43
C LEU A 40 25.35 -9.98 -21.98
N SER A 41 25.99 -11.11 -22.27
CA SER A 41 25.53 -12.43 -21.82
C SER A 41 25.56 -12.57 -20.28
N VAL A 42 26.59 -12.03 -19.63
CA VAL A 42 26.66 -11.94 -18.16
C VAL A 42 25.56 -11.04 -17.62
N LEU A 43 25.30 -9.89 -18.26
CA LEU A 43 24.21 -8.98 -17.86
C LEU A 43 22.84 -9.65 -18.02
N GLU A 44 22.58 -10.34 -19.13
CA GLU A 44 21.35 -11.10 -19.35
C GLU A 44 21.18 -12.20 -18.31
N TYR A 45 22.24 -12.93 -17.99
CA TYR A 45 22.23 -13.94 -16.94
C TYR A 45 21.92 -13.32 -15.57
N LEU A 46 22.56 -12.21 -15.22
CA LEU A 46 22.29 -11.50 -13.96
C LEU A 46 20.84 -10.99 -13.92
N LEU A 47 20.34 -10.39 -15.00
CA LEU A 47 18.95 -9.95 -15.09
C LEU A 47 17.99 -11.12 -14.89
N TRP A 48 18.23 -12.26 -15.54
CA TRP A 48 17.42 -13.46 -15.38
C TRP A 48 17.43 -13.98 -13.94
N VAL A 49 18.61 -14.08 -13.31
CA VAL A 49 18.76 -14.51 -11.90
C VAL A 49 18.05 -13.55 -10.94
N PHE A 50 18.14 -12.24 -11.17
CA PHE A 50 17.51 -11.23 -10.31
C PHE A 50 16.06 -10.90 -10.70
N THR A 51 15.51 -11.47 -11.76
CA THR A 51 14.14 -11.19 -12.20
C THR A 51 13.11 -11.49 -11.11
N PRO A 52 13.13 -12.63 -10.38
CA PRO A 52 12.20 -12.87 -9.28
C PRO A 52 12.30 -11.81 -8.17
N LEU A 53 13.52 -11.34 -7.87
CA LEU A 53 13.74 -10.28 -6.91
C LEU A 53 13.17 -8.95 -7.41
N ALA A 54 13.33 -8.61 -8.69
CA ALA A 54 12.75 -7.41 -9.26
C ALA A 54 11.21 -7.45 -9.20
N ILE A 55 10.60 -8.60 -9.52
CA ILE A 55 9.15 -8.79 -9.51
C ILE A 55 8.54 -8.45 -8.14
N VAL A 56 9.15 -8.90 -7.04
CA VAL A 56 8.59 -8.65 -5.70
C VAL A 56 8.57 -7.17 -5.29
N PHE A 57 9.44 -6.34 -5.88
CA PHE A 57 9.40 -4.89 -5.69
C PHE A 57 8.51 -4.19 -6.71
N ILE A 58 8.23 -4.79 -7.87
CA ILE A 58 7.33 -4.24 -8.89
C ILE A 58 5.86 -4.40 -8.50
N LEU A 59 5.47 -5.54 -7.94
CA LEU A 59 4.07 -5.85 -7.63
C LEU A 59 3.36 -4.79 -6.75
N PRO A 60 3.98 -4.21 -5.70
CA PRO A 60 3.35 -3.11 -4.95
C PRO A 60 3.01 -1.88 -5.80
N PHE A 61 3.73 -1.62 -6.89
CA PHE A 61 3.41 -0.51 -7.80
C PHE A 61 2.12 -0.75 -8.58
N LEU A 62 1.67 -1.99 -8.74
CA LEU A 62 0.35 -2.27 -9.33
C LEU A 62 -0.78 -1.68 -8.48
N ILE A 63 -0.63 -1.68 -7.15
CA ILE A 63 -1.59 -1.05 -6.24
C ILE A 63 -1.59 0.48 -6.43
N VAL A 64 -0.41 1.07 -6.60
CA VAL A 64 -0.27 2.51 -6.89
C VAL A 64 -0.94 2.85 -8.23
N ILE A 65 -0.74 2.03 -9.26
CA ILE A 65 -1.40 2.19 -10.56
C ILE A 65 -2.93 2.13 -10.40
N LEU A 66 -3.46 1.15 -9.65
CA LEU A 66 -4.90 1.04 -9.39
C LEU A 66 -5.46 2.26 -8.63
N LEU A 67 -4.71 2.84 -7.70
CA LEU A 67 -5.09 4.09 -7.02
C LEU A 67 -5.14 5.26 -8.01
N TYR A 68 -4.14 5.40 -8.89
CA TYR A 68 -4.14 6.45 -9.90
C TYR A 68 -5.24 6.27 -10.96
N LEU A 69 -5.56 5.04 -11.35
CA LEU A 69 -6.72 4.74 -12.19
C LEU A 69 -8.03 5.10 -11.49
N SER A 70 -8.14 4.84 -10.19
CA SER A 70 -9.29 5.26 -9.37
C SER A 70 -9.41 6.79 -9.34
N ILE A 71 -8.29 7.50 -9.14
CA ILE A 71 -8.23 8.96 -9.18
C ILE A 71 -8.65 9.50 -10.55
N LEU A 72 -8.12 8.92 -11.63
CA LEU A 72 -8.46 9.31 -13.00
C LEU A 72 -9.97 9.11 -13.25
N PHE A 73 -10.52 7.97 -12.84
CA PHE A 73 -11.94 7.69 -12.90
C PHE A 73 -12.75 8.77 -12.18
N LEU A 74 -12.37 9.15 -10.95
CA LEU A 74 -13.08 10.20 -10.20
C LEU A 74 -13.04 11.57 -10.91
N HIS A 75 -11.90 11.93 -11.53
CA HIS A 75 -11.80 13.18 -12.28
C HIS A 75 -12.69 13.18 -13.53
N VAL A 76 -12.71 12.07 -14.28
CA VAL A 76 -13.59 11.91 -15.45
C VAL A 76 -15.06 11.91 -15.01
N TYR A 77 -15.38 11.21 -13.92
CA TYR A 77 -16.71 11.15 -13.33
C TYR A 77 -17.20 12.53 -12.90
N LYS A 78 -16.35 13.29 -12.19
CA LYS A 78 -16.63 14.67 -11.78
C LYS A 78 -16.95 15.52 -13.00
N ARG A 79 -16.03 15.55 -13.98
CA ARG A 79 -16.17 16.36 -15.20
C ARG A 79 -17.46 16.05 -15.96
N LYS A 80 -17.79 14.77 -16.14
CA LYS A 80 -19.00 14.34 -16.86
C LYS A 80 -20.30 14.69 -16.11
N ASN A 81 -20.25 14.74 -14.78
CA ASN A 81 -21.41 14.99 -13.94
C ASN A 81 -21.42 16.40 -13.30
N GLN A 82 -20.57 17.33 -13.75
CA GLN A 82 -20.50 18.71 -13.20
C GLN A 82 -21.86 19.40 -13.16
N LEU A 83 -22.68 19.23 -14.20
CA LEU A 83 -24.03 19.78 -14.22
C LEU A 83 -24.94 19.11 -13.20
N ARG A 84 -24.80 17.80 -12.95
CA ARG A 84 -25.58 17.06 -11.93
C ARG A 84 -25.14 17.36 -10.50
N GLU A 85 -23.88 17.76 -10.28
CA GLU A 85 -23.34 18.13 -8.96
C GLU A 85 -24.12 19.30 -8.35
N ALA A 86 -24.55 20.26 -9.17
CA ALA A 86 -25.34 21.39 -8.73
C ALA A 86 -26.79 21.05 -8.31
N TYR A 87 -27.31 19.88 -8.71
CA TYR A 87 -28.73 19.51 -8.51
C TYR A 87 -28.94 18.24 -7.66
N CYS A 88 -27.90 17.46 -7.35
CA CYS A 88 -28.04 16.17 -6.67
C CYS A 88 -27.14 16.06 -5.43
N ASN A 89 -27.73 15.85 -4.26
CA ASN A 89 -27.01 15.66 -2.99
C ASN A 89 -26.15 14.37 -2.93
N ASN A 90 -26.38 13.40 -3.82
CA ASN A 90 -25.74 12.06 -3.79
C ASN A 90 -24.80 11.76 -4.96
N LEU A 91 -24.24 12.77 -5.63
CA LEU A 91 -23.42 12.57 -6.84
C LEU A 91 -22.29 11.54 -6.66
N TRP A 92 -21.64 11.54 -5.50
CA TRP A 92 -20.50 10.66 -5.24
C TRP A 92 -20.87 9.22 -4.88
N ASP A 93 -22.15 8.92 -4.62
CA ASP A 93 -22.57 7.57 -4.23
C ASP A 93 -22.30 6.54 -5.34
N GLY A 94 -22.64 6.89 -6.58
CA GLY A 94 -22.36 6.03 -7.74
C GLY A 94 -20.87 5.82 -7.99
N ALA A 95 -20.06 6.86 -7.83
CA ALA A 95 -18.61 6.78 -7.95
C ALA A 95 -18.00 5.89 -6.85
N ARG A 96 -18.44 6.07 -5.60
CA ARG A 96 -18.02 5.24 -4.46
C ARG A 96 -18.37 3.77 -4.67
N LYS A 97 -19.59 3.45 -5.07
CA LYS A 97 -20.02 2.08 -5.36
C LYS A 97 -19.20 1.45 -6.48
N THR A 98 -18.94 2.19 -7.55
CA THR A 98 -18.12 1.70 -8.68
C THR A 98 -16.70 1.34 -8.25
N LEU A 99 -16.05 2.25 -7.52
CA LEU A 99 -14.70 2.00 -6.99
C LEU A 99 -14.71 0.92 -5.92
N ALA A 100 -15.73 0.87 -5.05
CA ALA A 100 -15.89 -0.22 -4.09
C ALA A 100 -15.95 -1.58 -4.81
N THR A 101 -16.74 -1.72 -5.87
CA THR A 101 -16.78 -2.97 -6.66
C THR A 101 -15.42 -3.31 -7.27
N LEU A 102 -14.65 -2.33 -7.75
CA LEU A 102 -13.30 -2.55 -8.27
C LEU A 102 -12.37 -3.11 -7.19
N TRP A 103 -12.33 -2.47 -6.02
CA TRP A 103 -11.46 -2.88 -4.91
C TRP A 103 -11.90 -4.19 -4.27
N ASP A 104 -13.21 -4.43 -4.16
CA ASP A 104 -13.79 -5.71 -3.72
C ASP A 104 -13.41 -6.85 -4.67
N GLY A 105 -13.53 -6.62 -5.99
CA GLY A 105 -13.09 -7.58 -7.01
C GLY A 105 -11.60 -7.86 -6.95
N HIS A 106 -10.76 -6.83 -6.78
CA HIS A 106 -9.32 -7.03 -6.58
C HIS A 106 -9.04 -7.87 -5.32
N GLY A 107 -9.69 -7.55 -4.19
CA GLY A 107 -9.55 -8.31 -2.95
C GLY A 107 -9.96 -9.78 -3.11
N ALA A 108 -11.08 -10.04 -3.79
CA ALA A 108 -11.59 -11.38 -4.05
C ALA A 108 -10.66 -12.19 -4.97
N ILE A 109 -10.16 -11.59 -6.06
CA ILE A 109 -9.34 -12.30 -7.06
C ILE A 109 -7.91 -12.50 -6.57
N TRP A 110 -7.26 -11.45 -6.07
CA TRP A 110 -5.84 -11.49 -5.75
C TRP A 110 -5.55 -12.07 -4.37
N HIS A 111 -6.40 -11.74 -3.39
CA HIS A 111 -6.19 -12.08 -1.99
C HIS A 111 -7.28 -12.99 -1.42
N GLY A 112 -8.22 -13.50 -2.22
CA GLY A 112 -9.33 -14.33 -1.72
C GLY A 112 -9.96 -13.73 -0.46
N TYR A 113 -10.15 -12.41 -0.44
CA TYR A 113 -10.43 -11.63 0.76
C TYR A 113 -11.72 -12.07 1.46
N GLU A 114 -11.64 -12.27 2.76
CA GLU A 114 -12.77 -12.61 3.62
C GLU A 114 -12.88 -11.65 4.80
N ILE A 115 -14.11 -11.39 5.22
CA ILE A 115 -14.41 -10.62 6.42
C ILE A 115 -15.30 -11.41 7.38
N HIS A 116 -14.92 -11.44 8.65
CA HIS A 116 -15.63 -12.07 9.74
C HIS A 116 -16.05 -11.00 10.75
N GLY A 117 -17.29 -11.08 11.24
CA GLY A 117 -17.79 -10.11 12.22
C GLY A 117 -18.41 -8.84 11.61
N LEU A 118 -18.75 -8.83 10.32
CA LEU A 118 -19.34 -7.66 9.65
C LEU A 118 -20.69 -7.24 10.26
N GLU A 119 -21.40 -8.19 10.87
CA GLU A 119 -22.61 -7.97 11.66
C GLU A 119 -22.39 -7.13 12.92
N LYS A 120 -21.15 -7.03 13.43
CA LYS A 120 -20.79 -6.22 14.60
C LYS A 120 -20.72 -4.73 14.29
N ILE A 121 -20.63 -4.36 13.01
CA ILE A 121 -20.72 -2.97 12.58
C ILE A 121 -22.18 -2.52 12.76
N PRO A 122 -22.43 -1.44 13.51
CA PRO A 122 -23.80 -0.98 13.73
C PRO A 122 -24.48 -0.61 12.40
N VAL A 123 -25.78 -0.89 12.30
CA VAL A 123 -26.58 -0.54 11.11
C VAL A 123 -26.69 0.97 10.96
N GLU A 124 -26.90 1.66 12.08
CA GLU A 124 -26.97 3.12 12.18
C GLU A 124 -26.14 3.63 13.36
N GLY A 125 -25.78 4.92 13.33
CA GLY A 125 -25.00 5.54 14.40
C GLY A 125 -23.49 5.27 14.33
N PRO A 126 -22.72 5.90 15.22
CA PRO A 126 -21.27 5.95 15.13
C PRO A 126 -20.57 4.77 15.81
N ALA A 127 -19.37 4.45 15.33
CA ALA A 127 -18.43 3.55 15.98
C ALA A 127 -17.01 3.88 15.53
N LEU A 128 -16.04 3.66 16.42
CA LEU A 128 -14.63 3.80 16.11
C LEU A 128 -14.04 2.44 15.76
N ILE A 129 -13.60 2.26 14.52
CA ILE A 129 -12.89 1.07 14.07
C ILE A 129 -11.39 1.28 14.31
N VAL A 130 -10.79 0.47 15.17
CA VAL A 130 -9.35 0.54 15.46
C VAL A 130 -8.67 -0.61 14.80
N TYR A 131 -7.77 -0.33 13.84
CA TYR A 131 -7.19 -1.37 13.00
C TYR A 131 -5.67 -1.36 12.98
N TYR A 132 -5.11 -2.55 12.78
CA TYR A 132 -3.69 -2.77 12.55
C TYR A 132 -3.24 -2.19 11.20
N HIS A 133 -2.12 -1.45 11.17
CA HIS A 133 -1.59 -0.95 9.89
C HIS A 133 -0.68 -2.00 9.24
N GLY A 134 -1.07 -2.56 8.10
CA GLY A 134 -0.18 -3.33 7.22
C GLY A 134 0.91 -2.46 6.56
N ALA A 135 1.89 -3.05 5.87
CA ALA A 135 2.89 -2.25 5.15
C ALA A 135 2.24 -1.36 4.08
N ILE A 136 1.27 -1.92 3.35
CA ILE A 136 0.28 -1.20 2.55
C ILE A 136 -1.10 -1.61 3.10
N PRO A 137 -1.93 -0.67 3.58
CA PRO A 137 -3.20 -0.98 4.24
C PRO A 137 -4.31 -1.27 3.21
N ILE A 138 -4.05 -2.16 2.25
CA ILE A 138 -5.00 -2.51 1.19
C ILE A 138 -6.18 -3.34 1.72
N ASP A 139 -5.97 -4.07 2.80
CA ASP A 139 -6.98 -4.75 3.59
C ASP A 139 -8.05 -3.77 4.10
N TYR A 140 -7.63 -2.60 4.54
CA TYR A 140 -8.55 -1.54 4.95
C TYR A 140 -9.37 -1.02 3.77
N TYR A 141 -8.81 -0.96 2.55
CA TYR A 141 -9.59 -0.59 1.35
C TYR A 141 -10.64 -1.64 1.01
N TYR A 142 -10.33 -2.92 1.15
CA TYR A 142 -11.32 -3.99 0.99
C TYR A 142 -12.41 -3.91 2.04
N PHE A 143 -12.06 -3.67 3.31
CA PHE A 143 -13.03 -3.41 4.37
C PHE A 143 -13.99 -2.25 4.02
N LEU A 144 -13.45 -1.10 3.58
CA LEU A 144 -14.26 0.04 3.15
C LEU A 144 -15.18 -0.30 1.96
N ALA A 145 -14.65 -1.03 0.98
CA ALA A 145 -15.43 -1.48 -0.17
C ALA A 145 -16.60 -2.38 0.26
N THR A 146 -16.33 -3.36 1.12
CA THR A 146 -17.35 -4.26 1.66
C THR A 146 -18.39 -3.50 2.48
N LEU A 147 -18.01 -2.50 3.29
CA LEU A 147 -18.97 -1.65 4.00
C LEU A 147 -19.92 -0.92 3.05
N ILE A 148 -19.39 -0.35 1.96
CA ILE A 148 -20.19 0.36 0.97
C ILE A 148 -21.15 -0.59 0.25
N ILE A 149 -20.67 -1.77 -0.16
CA ILE A 149 -21.44 -2.74 -0.95
C ILE A 149 -22.50 -3.45 -0.10
N GLN A 150 -22.10 -3.99 1.06
CA GLN A 150 -22.96 -4.88 1.85
C GLN A 150 -23.77 -4.16 2.91
N LYS A 151 -23.29 -3.03 3.44
CA LYS A 151 -23.98 -2.27 4.49
C LYS A 151 -24.52 -0.92 4.00
N GLY A 152 -24.14 -0.47 2.80
CA GLY A 152 -24.49 0.86 2.31
C GLY A 152 -23.91 1.99 3.17
N ARG A 153 -22.87 1.70 3.98
CA ARG A 153 -22.27 2.67 4.91
C ARG A 153 -20.91 3.14 4.40
N THR A 154 -20.59 4.38 4.71
CA THR A 154 -19.24 4.93 4.55
C THR A 154 -18.55 5.04 5.90
N CYS A 155 -17.23 4.98 5.90
CA CYS A 155 -16.40 5.11 7.09
C CYS A 155 -15.39 6.24 6.84
N HIS A 156 -15.44 7.28 7.67
CA HIS A 156 -14.40 8.29 7.67
C HIS A 156 -13.09 7.64 8.06
N SER A 157 -11.98 8.09 7.50
CA SER A 157 -10.70 7.44 7.75
C SER A 157 -9.65 8.49 8.08
N VAL A 158 -8.80 8.22 9.07
CA VAL A 158 -7.68 9.11 9.39
C VAL A 158 -6.47 8.71 8.57
N ALA A 159 -5.92 9.66 7.82
CA ALA A 159 -4.70 9.48 7.04
C ALA A 159 -3.57 10.40 7.52
N ASP A 160 -2.33 9.97 7.30
CA ASP A 160 -1.17 10.82 7.55
C ASP A 160 -1.16 12.03 6.60
N HIS A 161 -0.67 13.16 7.09
CA HIS A 161 -0.62 14.42 6.35
C HIS A 161 0.15 14.32 5.03
N PHE A 162 1.12 13.41 4.89
CA PHE A 162 1.85 13.25 3.62
C PHE A 162 0.94 12.82 2.46
N LEU A 163 -0.11 12.02 2.71
CA LEU A 163 -1.02 11.55 1.65
C LEU A 163 -1.75 12.71 0.96
N PHE A 164 -2.05 13.78 1.71
CA PHE A 164 -2.70 14.98 1.18
C PHE A 164 -1.76 15.84 0.30
N LYS A 165 -0.45 15.58 0.37
CA LYS A 165 0.56 16.24 -0.49
C LYS A 165 0.81 15.49 -1.79
N ILE A 166 0.31 14.26 -1.93
CA ILE A 166 0.51 13.47 -3.15
C ILE A 166 -0.36 14.05 -4.28
N PRO A 167 0.23 14.39 -5.44
CA PRO A 167 -0.53 14.92 -6.57
C PRO A 167 -1.67 13.97 -6.99
N GLY A 168 -2.87 14.53 -7.13
CA GLY A 168 -4.09 13.80 -7.55
C GLY A 168 -4.89 13.15 -6.42
N PHE A 169 -4.30 12.92 -5.24
CA PHE A 169 -4.98 12.19 -4.16
C PHE A 169 -6.12 12.97 -3.50
N LYS A 170 -6.08 14.30 -3.51
CA LYS A 170 -7.09 15.15 -2.85
C LYS A 170 -8.53 14.74 -3.16
N LEU A 171 -8.88 14.54 -4.43
CA LEU A 171 -10.24 14.15 -4.82
C LEU A 171 -10.62 12.76 -4.30
N LEU A 172 -9.69 11.80 -4.34
CA LEU A 172 -9.92 10.46 -3.81
C LEU A 172 -10.17 10.51 -2.29
N LEU A 173 -9.32 11.24 -1.56
CA LEU A 173 -9.45 11.41 -0.12
C LEU A 173 -10.79 12.08 0.26
N GLU A 174 -11.20 13.11 -0.48
CA GLU A 174 -12.50 13.79 -0.27
C GLU A 174 -13.69 12.86 -0.52
N VAL A 175 -13.70 12.11 -1.63
CA VAL A 175 -14.82 11.21 -2.00
C VAL A 175 -15.03 10.10 -0.97
N PHE A 176 -13.94 9.60 -0.40
CA PHE A 176 -13.95 8.55 0.63
C PHE A 176 -13.89 9.11 2.06
N SER A 177 -14.13 10.41 2.25
CA SER A 177 -14.22 11.04 3.57
C SER A 177 -12.99 10.79 4.45
N VAL A 178 -11.81 10.81 3.83
CA VAL A 178 -10.53 10.69 4.52
C VAL A 178 -10.15 12.06 5.08
N ILE A 179 -10.00 12.13 6.39
CA ILE A 179 -9.75 13.35 7.15
C ILE A 179 -8.32 13.38 7.69
N HIS A 180 -7.88 14.56 8.11
CA HIS A 180 -6.66 14.70 8.87
C HIS A 180 -6.85 14.13 10.29
N GLY A 181 -5.74 13.91 10.99
CA GLY A 181 -5.73 13.34 12.33
C GLY A 181 -5.99 14.24 13.56
N PRO A 182 -6.38 15.53 13.50
CA PRO A 182 -6.78 16.26 14.70
C PRO A 182 -7.93 15.57 15.44
N GLN A 183 -7.87 15.55 16.77
CA GLN A 183 -8.87 14.87 17.58
C GLN A 183 -10.25 15.50 17.43
N GLU A 184 -10.31 16.82 17.26
CA GLU A 184 -11.55 17.57 17.14
C GLU A 184 -12.33 17.22 15.86
N GLU A 185 -11.63 16.95 14.76
CA GLU A 185 -12.25 16.50 13.51
C GLU A 185 -12.78 15.07 13.65
N CYS A 186 -12.01 14.21 14.30
CA CYS A 186 -12.41 12.83 14.58
C CYS A 186 -13.67 12.77 15.47
N VAL A 187 -13.68 13.54 16.57
CA VAL A 187 -14.83 13.63 17.48
C VAL A 187 -16.05 14.18 16.77
N ARG A 188 -15.88 15.19 15.91
CA ARG A 188 -16.98 15.77 15.11
C ARG A 188 -17.58 14.74 14.15
N ALA A 189 -16.75 13.96 13.45
CA ALA A 189 -17.22 12.92 12.54
C ALA A 189 -18.07 11.87 13.29
N LEU A 190 -17.60 11.41 14.44
CA LEU A 190 -18.31 10.45 15.28
C LEU A 190 -19.62 11.03 15.86
N ARG A 191 -19.59 12.25 16.39
CA ARG A 191 -20.81 12.92 16.91
C ARG A 191 -21.88 13.15 15.85
N ASN A 192 -21.47 13.28 14.58
CA ASN A 192 -22.39 13.36 13.44
C ASN A 192 -22.94 11.97 13.00
N GLY A 193 -22.66 10.90 13.75
CA GLY A 193 -23.20 9.57 13.50
C GLY A 193 -22.41 8.74 12.48
N HIS A 194 -21.22 9.18 12.06
CA HIS A 194 -20.41 8.44 11.11
C HIS A 194 -19.56 7.35 11.77
N LEU A 195 -19.23 6.32 11.00
CA LEU A 195 -18.12 5.42 11.35
C LEU A 195 -16.79 6.16 11.15
N LEU A 196 -15.80 5.86 11.98
CA LEU A 196 -14.45 6.40 11.85
C LEU A 196 -13.43 5.26 12.00
N GLY A 197 -12.49 5.12 11.07
CA GLY A 197 -11.38 4.19 11.15
C GLY A 197 -10.07 4.88 11.47
N ILE A 198 -9.36 4.37 12.49
CA ILE A 198 -8.05 4.86 12.91
C ILE A 198 -7.10 3.68 13.06
N SER A 199 -5.90 3.81 12.51
CA SER A 199 -4.77 2.96 12.90
C SER A 199 -3.84 3.72 13.86
N PRO A 200 -3.78 3.34 15.15
CA PRO A 200 -2.97 4.05 16.14
C PRO A 200 -1.47 3.96 15.85
N GLY A 201 -1.03 2.83 15.29
CA GLY A 201 0.34 2.59 14.86
C GLY A 201 0.76 3.44 13.66
N GLY A 202 -0.18 3.70 12.74
CA GLY A 202 0.01 4.54 11.56
C GLY A 202 1.25 4.15 10.74
N VAL A 203 1.88 5.15 10.12
CA VAL A 203 3.06 4.94 9.25
C VAL A 203 4.21 4.23 9.96
N ARG A 204 4.43 4.48 11.27
CA ARG A 204 5.49 3.80 12.02
C ARG A 204 5.27 2.29 12.08
N GLU A 205 4.03 1.88 12.34
CA GLU A 205 3.65 0.46 12.35
C GLU A 205 3.73 -0.12 10.95
N ALA A 206 3.24 0.61 9.93
CA ALA A 206 3.37 0.24 8.52
C ALA A 206 4.81 -0.14 8.14
N LEU A 207 5.79 0.70 8.51
CA LEU A 207 7.18 0.53 8.09
C LEU A 207 7.98 -0.44 8.97
N LEU A 208 7.69 -0.52 10.27
CA LEU A 208 8.58 -1.18 11.23
C LEU A 208 8.05 -2.51 11.80
N SER A 209 6.79 -2.86 11.54
CA SER A 209 6.23 -4.14 11.99
C SER A 209 6.51 -5.26 10.97
N ASP A 210 6.50 -6.49 11.47
CA ASP A 210 6.82 -7.72 10.73
C ASP A 210 5.70 -8.78 10.86
N GLU A 211 5.98 -10.02 10.45
CA GLU A 211 5.08 -11.18 10.51
C GLU A 211 4.61 -11.58 11.92
N THR A 212 5.24 -11.05 12.98
CA THR A 212 4.79 -11.30 14.36
C THR A 212 3.68 -10.33 14.78
N TYR A 213 3.29 -9.41 13.89
CA TYR A 213 2.23 -8.42 14.10
C TYR A 213 2.39 -7.54 15.35
N PRO A 214 3.60 -7.04 15.69
CA PRO A 214 3.75 -6.20 16.86
C PRO A 214 2.98 -4.88 16.71
N LEU A 215 2.17 -4.55 17.72
CA LEU A 215 1.46 -3.28 17.78
C LEU A 215 2.41 -2.14 18.19
N LEU A 216 2.74 -1.24 17.26
CA LEU A 216 3.77 -0.20 17.40
C LEU A 216 3.18 1.18 17.71
N TRP A 217 2.17 1.22 18.58
CA TRP A 217 1.45 2.44 18.96
C TRP A 217 2.35 3.39 19.77
N GLY A 218 3.26 2.84 20.59
CA GLY A 218 4.14 3.62 21.45
C GLY A 218 3.35 4.37 22.51
N LYS A 219 3.52 5.70 22.58
CA LYS A 219 2.75 6.55 23.51
C LYS A 219 1.42 7.06 22.93
N ARG A 220 1.05 6.64 21.71
CA ARG A 220 -0.15 7.15 21.02
C ARG A 220 -1.41 6.52 21.58
N LYS A 221 -2.16 7.33 22.33
CA LYS A 221 -3.45 6.99 22.95
C LYS A 221 -4.59 7.90 22.49
N GLY A 222 -4.34 8.75 21.48
CA GLY A 222 -5.30 9.77 21.03
C GLY A 222 -6.61 9.18 20.49
N PHE A 223 -6.55 8.01 19.85
CA PHE A 223 -7.76 7.32 19.38
C PHE A 223 -8.69 6.93 20.53
N ALA A 224 -8.13 6.54 21.69
CA ALA A 224 -8.90 6.18 22.86
C ALA A 224 -9.56 7.42 23.48
N GLN A 225 -8.86 8.57 23.49
CA GLN A 225 -9.46 9.84 23.90
C GLN A 225 -10.60 10.26 22.95
N VAL A 226 -10.42 10.11 21.64
CA VAL A 226 -11.47 10.36 20.63
C VAL A 226 -12.71 9.50 20.89
N ALA A 227 -12.53 8.22 21.24
CA ALA A 227 -13.64 7.32 21.57
C ALA A 227 -14.40 7.79 22.83
N ILE A 228 -13.67 8.15 23.89
CA ILE A 228 -14.22 8.62 25.17
C ILE A 228 -14.99 9.94 24.96
N ASP A 229 -14.40 10.91 24.27
CA ASP A 229 -15.00 12.22 24.03
C ASP A 229 -16.24 12.17 23.12
N SER A 230 -16.31 11.13 22.29
CA SER A 230 -17.45 10.87 21.40
C SER A 230 -18.48 9.93 22.00
N GLN A 231 -18.16 9.26 23.12
CA GLN A 231 -19.01 8.27 23.79
C GLN A 231 -19.46 7.13 22.87
N VAL A 232 -18.55 6.64 22.01
CA VAL A 232 -18.84 5.62 21.00
C VAL A 232 -18.18 4.28 21.34
N PRO A 233 -18.74 3.14 20.86
CA PRO A 233 -18.06 1.86 20.96
C PRO A 233 -16.80 1.81 20.08
N VAL A 234 -15.81 1.05 20.54
CA VAL A 234 -14.59 0.75 19.78
C VAL A 234 -14.66 -0.68 19.25
N ILE A 235 -14.51 -0.86 17.95
CA ILE A 235 -14.48 -2.17 17.29
C ILE A 235 -13.04 -2.43 16.83
N PRO A 236 -12.30 -3.35 17.47
CA PRO A 236 -10.98 -3.72 16.99
C PRO A 236 -11.08 -4.50 15.68
N MET A 237 -10.15 -4.26 14.77
CA MET A 237 -10.06 -4.92 13.48
C MET A 237 -8.64 -5.40 13.22
N PHE A 238 -8.51 -6.67 12.86
CA PHE A 238 -7.23 -7.27 12.50
C PHE A 238 -7.35 -8.04 11.19
N THR A 239 -6.35 -7.94 10.33
CA THR A 239 -6.28 -8.69 9.09
C THR A 239 -5.14 -9.69 9.12
N GLN A 240 -5.47 -10.97 9.13
CA GLN A 240 -4.50 -12.04 8.98
C GLN A 240 -3.90 -12.00 7.56
N ASN A 241 -2.60 -12.27 7.48
CA ASN A 241 -1.79 -12.34 6.27
C ASN A 241 -1.46 -11.00 5.60
N VAL A 242 -1.83 -9.86 6.18
CA VAL A 242 -1.51 -8.56 5.59
C VAL A 242 0.01 -8.32 5.52
N ARG A 243 0.79 -8.90 6.45
CA ARG A 243 2.26 -8.85 6.46
C ARG A 243 2.91 -9.90 5.55
N GLU A 244 2.24 -11.00 5.30
CA GLU A 244 2.63 -11.98 4.28
C GLU A 244 2.38 -11.42 2.88
N GLY A 245 1.34 -10.60 2.69
CA GLY A 245 1.04 -9.95 1.41
C GLY A 245 2.01 -8.81 1.09
N PHE A 246 2.31 -7.95 2.05
CA PHE A 246 3.21 -6.80 1.88
C PHE A 246 4.15 -6.64 3.07
N ARG A 247 5.44 -6.44 2.78
CA ARG A 247 6.50 -6.26 3.76
C ARG A 247 7.26 -4.97 3.50
N SER A 248 7.71 -4.33 4.58
CA SER A 248 8.55 -3.14 4.50
C SER A 248 9.97 -3.46 4.93
N LEU A 249 10.95 -2.84 4.27
CA LEU A 249 12.35 -2.85 4.69
C LEU A 249 12.65 -1.78 5.76
N GLY A 250 11.62 -1.21 6.40
CA GLY A 250 11.81 -0.15 7.39
C GLY A 250 12.57 -0.56 8.63
N THR A 251 12.66 -1.86 8.95
CA THR A 251 13.43 -2.37 10.09
C THR A 251 14.95 -2.29 9.90
N LEU A 252 15.43 -2.15 8.66
CA LEU A 252 16.85 -1.93 8.38
C LEU A 252 17.33 -0.62 9.03
N SER A 253 18.53 -0.65 9.60
CA SER A 253 19.08 0.44 10.44
C SER A 253 19.00 1.81 9.77
N PHE A 254 19.35 1.91 8.48
CA PHE A 254 19.29 3.14 7.70
C PHE A 254 17.86 3.68 7.58
N PHE A 255 16.90 2.86 7.14
CA PHE A 255 15.51 3.31 6.94
C PHE A 255 14.81 3.61 8.26
N ARG A 256 15.06 2.80 9.30
CA ARG A 256 14.56 3.06 10.65
C ARG A 256 15.06 4.39 11.18
N TRP A 257 16.37 4.63 11.10
CA TRP A 257 16.99 5.89 11.52
C TRP A 257 16.37 7.08 10.78
N LEU A 258 16.23 6.98 9.45
CA LEU A 258 15.69 8.06 8.63
C LEU A 258 14.23 8.37 8.99
N TYR A 259 13.40 7.35 9.20
CA TYR A 259 12.01 7.53 9.62
C TYR A 259 11.90 8.08 11.06
N GLU A 260 12.67 7.54 12.01
CA GLU A 260 12.64 8.00 13.40
C GLU A 260 13.16 9.43 13.55
N ARG A 261 14.13 9.84 12.71
CA ARG A 261 14.72 11.19 12.72
C ARG A 261 13.92 12.24 11.97
N PHE A 262 13.42 11.93 10.77
CA PHE A 262 12.82 12.91 9.86
C PHE A 262 11.35 12.64 9.53
N ARG A 263 10.77 11.53 9.99
CA ARG A 263 9.39 11.10 9.68
C ARG A 263 9.13 10.92 8.18
N LEU A 264 10.17 10.59 7.41
CA LEU A 264 10.07 10.35 5.97
C LEU A 264 9.79 8.86 5.67
N PRO A 265 8.65 8.52 5.03
CA PRO A 265 8.29 7.13 4.75
C PRO A 265 8.92 6.62 3.45
N VAL A 266 10.25 6.54 3.39
CA VAL A 266 10.98 6.15 2.16
C VAL A 266 11.47 4.71 2.16
N ALA A 267 11.11 3.92 3.19
CA ALA A 267 11.53 2.53 3.23
C ALA A 267 10.84 1.75 2.11
N PRO A 268 11.60 0.99 1.28
CA PRO A 268 11.02 0.18 0.23
C PRO A 268 10.02 -0.83 0.78
N ILE A 269 8.95 -1.04 0.03
CA ILE A 269 7.96 -2.08 0.28
C ILE A 269 8.08 -3.10 -0.85
N TYR A 270 8.05 -4.37 -0.49
CA TYR A 270 7.99 -5.49 -1.42
C TYR A 270 6.82 -6.40 -1.05
N GLY A 271 6.40 -7.24 -1.98
CA GLY A 271 5.29 -8.16 -1.79
C GLY A 271 4.28 -8.01 -2.91
N GLY A 272 3.02 -7.78 -2.58
CA GLY A 272 1.91 -8.02 -3.51
C GLY A 272 1.69 -9.51 -3.75
N PHE A 273 2.07 -10.36 -2.80
CA PHE A 273 1.90 -11.79 -2.93
C PHE A 273 0.40 -12.17 -2.86
N PRO A 274 -0.06 -13.11 -3.69
CA PRO A 274 -1.45 -13.54 -3.73
C PRO A 274 -1.77 -14.48 -2.55
N VAL A 275 -1.70 -13.94 -1.33
CA VAL A 275 -2.00 -14.66 -0.09
C VAL A 275 -3.40 -14.29 0.41
N LYS A 276 -4.03 -15.23 1.10
CA LYS A 276 -5.41 -15.07 1.55
C LYS A 276 -5.52 -14.07 2.70
N PHE A 277 -6.23 -12.96 2.51
CA PHE A 277 -6.48 -11.99 3.58
C PHE A 277 -7.79 -12.32 4.31
N ARG A 278 -7.73 -12.37 5.65
CA ARG A 278 -8.91 -12.58 6.50
C ARG A 278 -9.00 -11.49 7.54
N THR A 279 -9.99 -10.62 7.40
CA THR A 279 -10.28 -9.55 8.34
C THR A 279 -11.23 -10.06 9.42
N PHE A 280 -10.87 -9.84 10.67
CA PHE A 280 -11.67 -10.17 11.85
C PHE A 280 -12.05 -8.87 12.55
N LEU A 281 -13.36 -8.66 12.72
CA LEU A 281 -13.90 -7.63 13.58
C LEU A 281 -14.16 -8.25 14.97
N GLY A 282 -13.48 -7.71 15.98
CA GLY A 282 -13.69 -8.10 17.37
C GLY A 282 -15.00 -7.56 17.92
N ASP A 283 -15.36 -7.98 19.14
CA ASP A 283 -16.58 -7.52 19.78
C ASP A 283 -16.50 -6.03 20.12
N PRO A 284 -17.57 -5.25 19.89
CA PRO A 284 -17.57 -3.83 20.23
C PRO A 284 -17.31 -3.64 21.73
N ILE A 285 -16.27 -2.87 22.06
CA ILE A 285 -15.99 -2.42 23.41
C ILE A 285 -16.90 -1.22 23.67
N PRO A 286 -17.93 -1.33 24.53
CA PRO A 286 -18.85 -0.24 24.78
C PRO A 286 -18.14 0.91 25.48
N TYR A 287 -18.70 2.12 25.35
CA TYR A 287 -18.26 3.27 26.11
C TYR A 287 -18.44 3.02 27.61
N ASP A 288 -17.41 3.38 28.38
CA ASP A 288 -17.41 3.35 29.84
C ASP A 288 -17.02 4.76 30.34
N PRO A 289 -17.87 5.45 31.10
CA PRO A 289 -17.57 6.80 31.60
C PRO A 289 -16.40 6.85 32.58
N ASN A 290 -16.01 5.71 33.18
CA ASN A 290 -14.95 5.65 34.18
C ASN A 290 -13.60 5.21 33.61
N ILE A 291 -13.55 4.76 32.35
CA ILE A 291 -12.31 4.26 31.76
C ILE A 291 -11.41 5.42 31.31
N THR A 292 -10.12 5.33 31.64
CA THR A 292 -9.14 6.26 31.11
C THR A 292 -8.72 5.90 29.69
N ALA A 293 -8.21 6.87 28.92
CA ALA A 293 -7.68 6.61 27.58
C ALA A 293 -6.52 5.59 27.58
N ALA A 294 -5.77 5.49 28.68
CA ALA A 294 -4.71 4.51 28.84
C ALA A 294 -5.26 3.08 29.00
N GLU A 295 -6.25 2.90 29.87
CA GLU A 295 -6.89 1.61 30.10
C GLU A 295 -7.65 1.15 28.86
N LEU A 296 -8.39 2.05 28.19
CA LEU A 296 -9.07 1.73 26.94
C LEU A 296 -8.07 1.33 25.86
N SER A 297 -6.95 2.05 25.73
CA SER A 297 -5.89 1.68 24.78
C SER A 297 -5.31 0.29 25.07
N GLU A 298 -5.02 -0.06 26.32
CA GLU A 298 -4.51 -1.39 26.65
C GLU A 298 -5.58 -2.47 26.44
N LYS A 299 -6.85 -2.19 26.79
CA LYS A 299 -7.97 -3.10 26.54
C LYS A 299 -8.09 -3.43 25.06
N VAL A 300 -8.12 -2.42 24.19
CA VAL A 300 -8.17 -2.60 22.74
C VAL A 300 -6.97 -3.41 22.23
N ARG A 301 -5.78 -3.22 22.81
CA ARG A 301 -4.56 -3.97 22.44
C ARG A 301 -4.63 -5.47 22.79
N LEU A 302 -5.46 -5.87 23.74
CA LEU A 302 -5.59 -7.26 24.19
C LEU A 302 -6.66 -8.04 23.43
N VAL A 303 -7.66 -7.36 22.87
CA VAL A 303 -8.77 -7.96 22.11
C VAL A 303 -8.69 -7.75 20.59
N GLY A 304 -7.78 -6.91 20.11
CA GLY A 304 -7.48 -6.73 18.69
C GLY A 304 -6.23 -7.49 18.28
#